data_AF-A0A8H6MK01-F1
#
_entry.id   AF-A0A8H6MK01-F1
#
_cell.length_a   1.000
_cell.length_b   1.000
_cell.length_c   1.000
_cell.angle_alpha   90.00
_cell.angle_beta   90.00
_cell.angle_gamma   90.00
#
_symmetry.space_group_name_H-M   'P 1'
#
loop_
_entity.id
_entity.type
_entity.pdbx_description
1 polymer ?
#
loop_
_entity_poly.entity_id
_entity_poly.type
_entity_poly.pdbx_seq_one_letter_code
_entity_poly.pdbx_strand_id
1 'polypeptide(L)'
;MVDTIPLFKSCLRKSLDGLDRDAVEKQGLEVQFDKLLSRPLGDLPPVDASPLTRLIIIDALDECERPEHFRQILALLSKLCNITTVRLRVLFTSRSTPTINSAFDVVRHRSLDLYKEHRDETRTDIATFLKHEFAKIRTDWSITETWPACDQLSRVISLSTTPSPLFIYAGTLCRFIDDRDGREDPTEQLDLWLEQCDSNAPQLDQIYLPILHFVLFGSYNIHEKPKPLAHKNRVELFEVLGAVVLAATPLSAQSIASLLDIPERSNTPIELDEFTKDAAKVITGFGSIIEQTPLQIYGTLVLFSPVASKVRQRFWDQRLPNLPRIQGVKSNWDAHRQTLEGHGGPVSAVAFSPDSQVIASASGDRTVRLWDAATGAHRQTLEGHGNWVSAVAFSPDGQVIASSSWDETVRLWDAATGAHHQTLKGYGGPVSAVAFSPDGQVIASASWDRTVRLWDAATGAHRQTLKGHSGLLMLILDCGHCLSAGFFCVLWSPIYAEIVWLLRSHG
;
A
#
# COMPACT_ATOMS: atom_id res chain seq x y z
N MET A 1 19.70 7.03 25.96
CA MET A 1 19.12 7.40 27.28
C MET A 1 19.77 6.68 28.45
N VAL A 2 19.94 5.36 28.40
CA VAL A 2 20.45 4.52 29.51
C VAL A 2 21.76 4.99 30.12
N ASP A 3 22.72 5.42 29.29
CA ASP A 3 24.04 5.84 29.77
C ASP A 3 24.18 7.37 29.88
N THR A 4 23.15 8.11 29.45
CA THR A 4 23.15 9.58 29.34
C THR A 4 22.33 10.27 30.44
N ILE A 5 21.46 9.54 31.14
CA ILE A 5 20.64 10.04 32.24
C ILE A 5 21.06 9.28 33.50
N PRO A 6 21.61 9.96 34.53
CA PRO A 6 22.03 9.32 35.77
C PRO A 6 20.89 8.51 36.38
N LEU A 7 21.19 7.32 36.89
CA LEU A 7 20.23 6.42 37.58
C LEU A 7 19.04 5.91 36.73
N PHE A 8 18.91 6.35 35.47
CA PHE A 8 17.86 5.85 34.58
C PHE A 8 17.96 4.34 34.37
N LYS A 9 19.17 3.81 34.20
CA LYS A 9 19.40 2.35 34.10
C LYS A 9 18.89 1.58 35.31
N SER A 10 19.03 2.13 36.52
CA SER A 10 18.52 1.50 37.73
C SER A 10 16.99 1.60 37.83
N CYS A 11 16.39 2.73 37.48
CA CYS A 11 14.92 2.88 37.47
C CYS A 11 14.27 2.04 36.38
N LEU A 12 14.91 1.91 35.22
CA LEU A 12 14.48 1.03 34.13
C LEU A 12 14.51 -0.43 34.57
N ARG A 13 15.59 -0.89 35.22
CA ARG A 13 15.65 -2.25 35.77
C ARG A 13 14.54 -2.52 36.78
N LYS A 14 14.28 -1.59 37.71
CA LYS A 14 13.18 -1.71 38.66
C LYS A 14 11.81 -1.77 37.98
N SER A 15 11.60 -0.98 36.92
CA SER A 15 10.34 -0.99 36.16
C SER A 15 10.12 -2.29 35.38
N LEU A 16 11.21 -2.99 35.06
CA LEU A 16 11.23 -4.27 34.34
C LEU A 16 11.37 -5.49 35.27
N ASP A 17 11.56 -5.32 36.58
CA ASP A 17 11.75 -6.43 37.51
C ASP A 17 10.54 -7.39 37.49
N GLY A 18 10.83 -8.69 37.32
CA GLY A 18 9.81 -9.74 37.24
C GLY A 18 9.15 -9.90 35.86
N LEU A 19 9.59 -9.16 34.83
CA LEU A 19 9.13 -9.32 33.45
C LEU A 19 10.20 -10.00 32.59
N ASP A 20 9.79 -11.05 31.88
CA ASP A 20 10.64 -11.64 30.84
C ASP A 20 10.73 -10.70 29.63
N ARG A 21 11.86 -10.74 28.91
CA ARG A 21 12.13 -9.82 27.78
C ARG A 21 11.07 -9.97 26.69
N ASP A 22 10.70 -11.20 26.37
CA ASP A 22 9.65 -11.54 25.40
C ASP A 22 8.25 -11.11 25.86
N ALA A 23 8.05 -10.89 27.16
CA ALA A 23 6.77 -10.48 27.72
C ALA A 23 6.49 -8.99 27.48
N VAL A 24 7.53 -8.16 27.40
CA VAL A 24 7.38 -6.71 27.14
C VAL A 24 7.17 -6.45 25.65
N GLU A 25 7.91 -7.15 24.77
CA GLU A 25 7.77 -7.01 23.31
C GLU A 25 6.37 -7.39 22.80
N LYS A 26 5.69 -8.31 23.49
CA LYS A 26 4.32 -8.75 23.18
C LYS A 26 3.22 -7.84 23.77
N GLN A 27 3.57 -6.87 24.61
CA GLN A 27 2.61 -5.93 25.21
C GLN A 27 2.28 -4.78 24.24
N GLY A 28 1.13 -4.15 24.40
CA GLY A 28 0.73 -3.00 23.58
C GLY A 28 1.67 -1.80 23.76
N LEU A 29 1.74 -0.94 22.73
CA LEU A 29 2.64 0.22 22.67
C LEU A 29 2.59 1.11 23.91
N GLU A 30 1.39 1.34 24.47
CA GLU A 30 1.24 2.18 25.68
C GLU A 30 1.91 1.56 26.91
N VAL A 31 1.82 0.24 27.06
CA VAL A 31 2.40 -0.49 28.20
C VAL A 31 3.91 -0.56 28.05
N GLN A 32 4.39 -0.79 26.82
CA GLN A 32 5.82 -0.70 26.51
C GLN A 32 6.35 0.69 26.82
N PHE A 33 5.65 1.74 26.37
CA PHE A 33 6.03 3.13 26.62
C PHE A 33 6.03 3.47 28.12
N ASP A 34 5.03 3.02 28.86
CA ASP A 34 4.94 3.26 30.30
C ASP A 34 6.11 2.61 31.06
N LYS A 35 6.41 1.33 30.77
CA LYS A 35 7.46 0.57 31.45
C LYS A 35 8.87 0.94 31.02
N LEU A 36 9.07 1.30 29.76
CA LEU A 36 10.41 1.57 29.21
C LEU A 36 10.82 3.03 29.35
N LEU A 37 9.85 3.96 29.38
CA LEU A 37 10.14 5.40 29.36
C LEU A 37 9.43 6.16 30.50
N SER A 38 8.09 6.10 30.58
CA SER A 38 7.32 6.95 31.51
C SER A 38 7.69 6.73 32.98
N ARG A 39 7.56 5.48 33.49
CA ARG A 39 7.88 5.15 34.88
C ARG A 39 9.37 5.32 35.20
N PRO A 40 10.32 4.79 34.39
CA PRO A 40 11.73 4.97 34.69
C PRO A 40 12.18 6.43 34.75
N LEU A 41 11.55 7.33 33.97
CA LEU A 41 11.81 8.77 34.03
C LEU A 41 11.11 9.45 35.23
N GLY A 42 9.88 9.04 35.54
CA GLY A 42 9.12 9.57 36.67
C GLY A 42 9.71 9.21 38.03
N ASP A 43 10.27 8.00 38.15
CA ASP A 43 10.87 7.47 39.39
C ASP A 43 12.31 7.95 39.63
N LEU A 44 12.82 8.87 38.79
CA LEU A 44 14.11 9.50 39.03
C LEU A 44 14.05 10.36 40.30
N PRO A 45 15.07 10.29 41.18
CA PRO A 45 15.11 11.14 42.35
C PRO A 45 15.14 12.62 41.92
N PRO A 46 14.47 13.53 42.66
CA PRO A 46 14.56 14.96 42.40
C PRO A 46 16.02 15.40 42.48
N VAL A 47 16.48 16.14 41.49
CA VAL A 47 17.85 16.66 41.42
C VAL A 47 17.84 18.08 41.98
N ASP A 48 18.65 18.34 43.01
CA ASP A 48 18.73 19.66 43.69
C ASP A 48 19.34 20.77 42.80
N ALA A 49 19.93 20.40 41.66
CA ALA A 49 20.41 21.30 40.62
C ALA A 49 19.54 21.17 39.37
N SER A 50 19.18 22.31 38.77
CA SER A 50 18.37 22.51 37.56
C SER A 50 18.11 21.25 36.69
N PRO A 51 16.85 20.96 36.31
CA PRO A 51 16.49 19.72 35.64
C PRO A 51 17.30 19.50 34.36
N LEU A 52 17.91 18.32 34.26
CA LEU A 52 18.70 17.90 33.11
C LEU A 52 17.86 18.00 31.83
N THR A 53 18.30 18.84 30.88
CA THR A 53 17.64 18.96 29.58
C THR A 53 18.21 17.92 28.61
N ARG A 54 17.35 17.21 27.90
CA ARG A 54 17.72 16.20 26.90
C ARG A 54 16.93 16.41 25.62
N LEU A 55 17.62 16.38 24.48
CA LEU A 55 17.03 16.47 23.15
C LEU A 55 16.91 15.06 22.58
N ILE A 56 15.71 14.73 22.09
CA ILE A 56 15.41 13.51 21.33
C ILE A 56 15.15 13.97 19.91
N ILE A 57 15.87 13.42 18.93
CA ILE A 57 15.67 13.68 17.51
C ILE A 57 15.05 12.42 16.90
N ILE A 58 13.92 12.59 16.23
CA ILE A 58 13.23 11.52 15.50
C ILE A 58 13.21 11.93 14.03
N ASP A 59 13.94 11.17 13.21
CA ASP A 59 14.14 11.46 11.80
C ASP A 59 13.10 10.77 10.91
N ALA A 60 12.84 11.35 9.73
CA ALA A 60 12.01 10.77 8.66
C ALA A 60 10.62 10.27 9.10
N LEU A 61 9.89 11.10 9.84
CA LEU A 61 8.61 10.73 10.45
C LEU A 61 7.52 10.31 9.44
N ASP A 62 7.63 10.79 8.20
CA ASP A 62 6.75 10.45 7.08
C ASP A 62 6.99 9.06 6.49
N GLU A 63 8.05 8.35 6.90
CA GLU A 63 8.30 6.96 6.52
C GLU A 63 7.58 5.95 7.43
N CYS A 64 6.81 6.43 8.41
CA CYS A 64 5.96 5.56 9.20
C CYS A 64 4.80 5.02 8.34
N GLU A 65 4.78 3.70 8.11
CA GLU A 65 3.81 2.99 7.27
C GLU A 65 2.33 3.21 7.67
N ARG A 66 2.06 3.67 8.91
CA ARG A 66 0.72 3.76 9.50
C ARG A 66 0.47 5.09 10.24
N PRO A 67 -0.40 5.98 9.71
CA PRO A 67 -0.73 7.28 10.31
C PRO A 67 -1.31 7.22 11.73
N GLU A 68 -2.04 6.16 12.07
CA GLU A 68 -2.67 5.94 13.37
C GLU A 68 -1.63 5.68 14.48
N HIS A 69 -0.59 4.90 14.18
CA HIS A 69 0.53 4.67 15.09
C HIS A 69 1.27 5.97 15.37
N PHE A 70 1.39 6.84 14.38
CA PHE A 70 2.02 8.14 14.54
C PHE A 70 1.28 9.03 15.55
N ARG A 71 -0.05 9.14 15.44
CA ARG A 71 -0.86 9.88 16.42
C ARG A 71 -0.75 9.30 17.82
N GLN A 72 -0.72 7.96 17.95
CA GLN A 72 -0.56 7.29 19.23
C GLN A 72 0.81 7.57 19.86
N ILE A 73 1.89 7.53 19.06
CA ILE A 73 3.24 7.88 19.51
C ILE A 73 3.30 9.34 19.97
N LEU A 74 2.73 10.28 19.23
CA LEU A 74 2.67 11.69 19.63
C LEU A 74 1.89 11.88 20.94
N ALA A 75 0.76 11.22 21.08
CA ALA A 75 -0.04 11.26 22.31
C ALA A 75 0.76 10.71 23.52
N LEU A 76 1.49 9.61 23.34
CA LEU A 76 2.34 9.04 24.39
C LEU A 76 3.53 9.95 24.72
N LEU A 77 4.20 10.52 23.72
CA LEU A 77 5.28 11.49 23.92
C LEU A 77 4.80 12.74 24.65
N SER A 78 3.57 13.19 24.40
CA SER A 78 2.97 14.31 25.16
C SER A 78 2.87 14.03 26.66
N LYS A 79 2.65 12.76 27.06
CA LYS A 79 2.61 12.36 28.48
C LYS A 79 3.97 12.53 29.17
N LEU A 80 5.08 12.38 28.43
CA LEU A 80 6.43 12.62 28.97
C LEU A 80 6.70 14.10 29.27
N CYS A 81 5.98 15.02 28.63
CA CYS A 81 6.12 16.45 28.91
C CYS A 81 5.68 16.83 30.34
N ASN A 82 4.92 15.95 31.02
CA ASN A 82 4.47 16.16 32.40
C ASN A 82 5.50 15.73 33.45
N ILE A 83 6.60 15.09 33.05
CA ILE A 83 7.67 14.65 33.96
C ILE A 83 8.57 15.84 34.30
N THR A 84 8.74 16.12 35.60
CA THR A 84 9.46 17.30 36.10
C THR A 84 10.94 17.07 36.40
N THR A 85 11.35 15.80 36.53
CA THR A 85 12.71 15.37 36.91
C THR A 85 13.72 15.55 35.77
N VAL A 86 13.28 15.39 34.51
CA VAL A 86 14.09 15.56 33.30
C VAL A 86 13.33 16.40 32.30
N ARG A 87 13.94 17.47 31.80
CA ARG A 87 13.34 18.32 30.77
C ARG A 87 13.61 17.73 29.39
N LEU A 88 12.64 17.00 28.83
CA LEU A 88 12.74 16.45 27.49
C LEU A 88 12.30 17.48 26.43
N ARG A 89 13.10 17.63 25.39
CA ARG A 89 12.73 18.30 24.14
C ARG A 89 12.75 17.25 23.04
N VAL A 90 11.71 17.22 22.21
CA VAL A 90 11.62 16.30 21.08
C VAL A 90 11.61 17.14 19.80
N LEU A 91 12.52 16.83 18.88
CA LEU A 91 12.60 17.38 17.55
C LEU A 91 12.20 16.29 16.57
N PHE A 92 11.27 16.60 15.68
CA PHE A 92 10.86 15.73 14.59
C PHE A 92 11.32 16.34 13.27
N THR A 93 11.79 15.52 12.34
CA THR A 93 11.99 15.90 10.94
C THR A 93 11.03 15.10 10.08
N SER A 94 10.46 15.74 9.04
CA SER A 94 9.52 15.09 8.14
C SER A 94 9.23 15.92 6.90
N ARG A 95 8.76 15.27 5.83
CA ARG A 95 8.05 15.96 4.74
C ARG A 95 6.71 16.53 5.23
N SER A 96 6.41 17.75 4.80
CA SER A 96 5.12 18.39 5.09
C SER A 96 4.00 17.70 4.30
N THR A 97 3.26 16.82 4.97
CA THR A 97 2.07 16.16 4.43
C THR A 97 0.83 16.53 5.25
N PRO A 98 -0.37 16.56 4.64
CA PRO A 98 -1.61 16.88 5.37
C PRO A 98 -1.84 15.97 6.59
N THR A 99 -1.50 14.69 6.45
CA THR A 99 -1.62 13.68 7.51
C THR A 99 -0.75 14.02 8.71
N ILE A 100 0.52 14.39 8.49
CA ILE A 100 1.47 14.71 9.56
C ILE A 100 1.09 16.03 10.22
N ASN A 101 0.73 17.03 9.42
CA ASN A 101 0.27 18.31 9.94
C ASN A 101 -0.96 18.14 10.84
N SER A 102 -1.98 17.37 10.41
CA SER A 102 -3.18 17.11 11.21
C SER A 102 -2.92 16.32 12.50
N ALA A 103 -1.89 15.47 12.52
CA ALA A 103 -1.55 14.68 13.70
C ALA A 103 -0.86 15.51 14.79
N PHE A 104 -0.24 16.64 14.42
CA PHE A 104 0.34 17.58 15.38
C PHE A 104 -0.69 18.56 15.98
N ASP A 105 -1.92 18.66 15.45
CA ASP A 105 -2.97 19.55 15.98
C ASP A 105 -3.37 19.24 17.43
N VAL A 106 -3.24 17.98 17.84
CA VAL A 106 -3.59 17.50 19.19
C VAL A 106 -2.48 17.70 20.23
N VAL A 107 -1.29 18.15 19.82
CA VAL A 107 -0.14 18.35 20.72
C VAL A 107 0.41 19.77 20.58
N ARG A 108 0.73 20.41 21.69
CA ARG A 108 1.39 21.72 21.67
C ARG A 108 2.78 21.59 21.05
N HIS A 109 2.95 22.06 19.84
CA HIS A 109 4.21 21.99 19.09
C HIS A 109 4.60 23.37 18.52
N ARG A 110 5.84 23.47 18.04
CA ARG A 110 6.29 24.56 17.17
C ARG A 110 6.73 23.91 15.86
N SER A 111 6.10 24.30 14.76
CA SER A 111 6.51 23.86 13.43
C SER A 111 7.49 24.88 12.85
N LEU A 112 8.53 24.39 12.17
CA LEU A 112 9.46 25.19 11.39
C LEU A 112 9.49 24.60 9.99
N ASP A 113 8.91 25.31 9.02
CA ASP A 113 8.87 24.89 7.62
C ASP A 113 10.18 25.32 6.93
N LEU A 114 11.20 24.48 7.07
CA LEU A 114 12.54 24.72 6.51
C LEU A 114 12.49 24.88 4.98
N TYR A 115 11.53 24.27 4.30
CA TYR A 115 11.46 24.30 2.83
C TYR A 115 11.03 25.66 2.27
N LYS A 116 10.12 26.36 2.96
CA LYS A 116 9.66 27.69 2.54
C LYS A 116 10.67 28.80 2.82
N GLU A 117 11.42 28.67 3.91
CA GLU A 117 12.41 29.68 4.32
C GLU A 117 13.72 29.56 3.53
N HIS A 118 14.07 28.36 3.06
CA HIS A 118 15.39 28.06 2.48
C HIS A 118 15.32 27.55 1.04
N ARG A 119 14.31 27.93 0.26
CA ARG A 119 14.17 27.48 -1.14
C ARG A 119 15.38 27.88 -2.00
N ASP A 120 15.90 29.08 -1.78
CA ASP A 120 17.10 29.59 -2.46
C ASP A 120 18.39 28.92 -1.96
N GLU A 121 18.44 28.54 -0.68
CA GLU A 121 19.56 27.76 -0.13
C GLU A 121 19.54 26.33 -0.66
N THR A 122 18.37 25.68 -0.73
CA THR A 122 18.22 24.32 -1.29
C THR A 122 18.64 24.30 -2.78
N ARG A 123 18.29 25.36 -3.53
CA ARG A 123 18.78 25.54 -4.91
C ARG A 123 20.30 25.67 -4.96
N THR A 124 20.88 26.41 -4.01
CA THR A 124 22.33 26.59 -3.87
C THR A 124 23.01 25.27 -3.49
N ASP A 125 22.39 24.46 -2.63
CA ASP A 125 22.90 23.15 -2.21
C ASP A 125 22.86 22.15 -3.36
N ILE A 126 21.76 22.08 -4.11
CA ILE A 126 21.66 21.24 -5.32
C ILE A 126 22.71 21.67 -6.35
N ALA A 127 22.90 22.98 -6.55
CA ALA A 127 23.93 23.48 -7.45
C ALA A 127 25.35 23.12 -6.97
N THR A 128 25.60 23.16 -5.66
CA THR A 128 26.88 22.79 -5.05
C THR A 128 27.13 21.28 -5.18
N PHE A 129 26.11 20.47 -4.93
CA PHE A 129 26.13 19.03 -5.12
C PHE A 129 26.43 18.64 -6.57
N LEU A 130 25.71 19.19 -7.54
CA LEU A 130 25.93 18.92 -8.97
C LEU A 130 27.35 19.31 -9.41
N LYS A 131 27.86 20.46 -8.94
CA LYS A 131 29.25 20.88 -9.19
C LYS A 131 30.26 19.90 -8.62
N HIS A 132 30.01 19.39 -7.40
CA HIS A 132 30.86 18.42 -6.75
C HIS A 132 30.87 17.08 -7.50
N GLU A 133 29.69 16.53 -7.81
CA GLU A 133 29.58 15.26 -8.52
C GLU A 133 30.17 15.34 -9.94
N PHE A 134 29.91 16.41 -10.70
CA PHE A 134 30.55 16.57 -12.01
C PHE A 134 32.08 16.73 -11.90
N ALA A 135 32.60 17.37 -10.86
CA ALA A 135 34.05 17.43 -10.62
C ALA A 135 34.64 16.05 -10.32
N LYS A 136 33.89 15.20 -9.59
CA LYS A 136 34.26 13.82 -9.33
C LYS A 136 34.24 12.99 -10.61
N ILE A 137 33.17 13.08 -11.41
CA ILE A 137 33.05 12.42 -12.71
C ILE A 137 34.21 12.83 -13.64
N ARG A 138 34.55 14.12 -13.71
CA ARG A 138 35.73 14.61 -14.46
C ARG A 138 37.00 13.91 -14.03
N THR A 139 37.23 13.82 -12.72
CA THR A 139 38.45 13.22 -12.17
C THR A 139 38.51 11.74 -12.50
N ASP A 140 37.38 11.05 -12.32
CA ASP A 140 37.28 9.61 -12.47
C ASP A 140 37.35 9.16 -13.94
N TRP A 141 36.85 9.99 -14.87
CA TRP A 141 36.88 9.73 -16.32
C TRP A 141 37.98 10.50 -17.08
N SER A 142 38.83 11.27 -16.39
CA SER A 142 39.89 12.09 -16.98
C SER A 142 39.39 13.08 -18.06
N ILE A 143 38.23 13.69 -17.84
CA ILE A 143 37.60 14.67 -18.75
C ILE A 143 38.20 16.07 -18.53
N THR A 144 38.18 16.93 -19.56
CA THR A 144 38.70 18.30 -19.48
C THR A 144 38.03 19.15 -18.39
N GLU A 145 38.78 20.09 -17.80
CA GLU A 145 38.25 20.98 -16.75
C GLU A 145 37.10 21.88 -17.23
N THR A 146 36.93 22.03 -18.54
CA THR A 146 35.87 22.83 -19.16
C THR A 146 34.50 22.15 -19.18
N TRP A 147 34.42 20.87 -18.81
CA TRP A 147 33.16 20.11 -18.79
C TRP A 147 32.54 20.04 -17.39
N PRO A 148 31.20 20.09 -17.25
CA PRO A 148 30.23 20.48 -18.28
C PRO A 148 30.32 21.97 -18.61
N ALA A 149 29.86 22.37 -19.79
CA ALA A 149 29.81 23.77 -20.18
C ALA A 149 28.87 24.57 -19.23
N CYS A 150 29.14 25.87 -19.06
CA CYS A 150 28.41 26.70 -18.09
C CYS A 150 26.89 26.73 -18.32
N ASP A 151 26.47 26.71 -19.58
CA ASP A 151 25.07 26.67 -20.01
C ASP A 151 24.41 25.32 -19.71
N GLN A 152 25.13 24.21 -19.94
CA GLN A 152 24.68 22.86 -19.59
C GLN A 152 24.47 22.70 -18.09
N LEU A 153 25.45 23.11 -17.29
CA LEU A 153 25.35 23.09 -15.83
C LEU A 153 24.18 23.94 -15.35
N SER A 154 24.01 25.14 -15.91
CA SER A 154 22.90 26.03 -15.57
C SER A 154 21.54 25.40 -15.91
N ARG A 155 21.46 24.69 -17.05
CA ARG A 155 20.25 24.00 -17.48
C ARG A 155 19.92 22.81 -16.57
N VAL A 156 20.91 21.98 -16.22
CA VAL A 156 20.72 20.87 -15.27
C VAL A 156 20.25 21.37 -13.90
N ILE A 157 20.86 22.46 -13.39
CA ILE A 157 20.42 23.10 -12.14
C ILE A 157 18.98 23.58 -12.26
N SER A 158 18.63 24.23 -13.37
CA SER A 158 17.27 24.73 -13.62
C SER A 158 16.24 23.60 -13.59
N LEU A 159 16.50 22.49 -14.30
CA LEU A 159 15.61 21.33 -14.37
C LEU A 159 15.47 20.64 -12.99
N SER A 160 16.58 20.54 -12.26
CA SER A 160 16.58 19.97 -10.90
C SER A 160 15.88 20.86 -9.86
N THR A 161 15.60 22.13 -10.19
CA THR A 161 15.11 23.14 -9.24
C THR A 161 13.75 23.73 -9.59
N THR A 162 13.18 23.39 -10.75
CA THR A 162 11.96 23.99 -11.27
C THR A 162 10.96 22.92 -11.72
N PRO A 163 9.68 22.97 -11.30
CA PRO A 163 9.03 23.99 -10.46
C PRO A 163 9.39 23.88 -8.97
N SER A 164 10.04 22.79 -8.56
CA SER A 164 10.47 22.55 -7.17
C SER A 164 11.88 21.95 -7.11
N PRO A 165 12.74 22.34 -6.15
CA PRO A 165 14.01 21.68 -5.89
C PRO A 165 13.85 20.22 -5.46
N LEU A 166 14.50 19.32 -6.20
CA LEU A 166 14.48 17.87 -5.98
C LEU A 166 15.92 17.32 -6.01
N PHE A 167 16.50 17.03 -4.85
CA PHE A 167 17.80 16.36 -4.78
C PHE A 167 17.82 14.99 -5.46
N ILE A 168 16.69 14.28 -5.43
CA ILE A 168 16.55 12.99 -6.11
C ILE A 168 16.67 13.11 -7.63
N TYR A 169 16.29 14.26 -8.21
CA TYR A 169 16.54 14.56 -9.62
C TYR A 169 18.04 14.58 -9.88
N ALA A 170 18.76 15.44 -9.17
CA ALA A 170 20.20 15.63 -9.33
C ALA A 170 20.98 14.33 -9.12
N GLY A 171 20.68 13.58 -8.05
CA GLY A 171 21.36 12.32 -7.76
C GLY A 171 21.04 11.20 -8.75
N THR A 172 19.85 11.19 -9.36
CA THR A 172 19.51 10.20 -10.39
C THR A 172 20.23 10.51 -11.70
N LEU A 173 20.28 11.78 -12.09
CA LEU A 173 21.02 12.22 -13.27
C LEU A 173 22.52 11.96 -13.15
N CYS A 174 23.16 12.30 -12.02
CA CYS A 174 24.59 12.04 -11.83
C CYS A 174 24.94 10.56 -11.93
N ARG A 175 24.08 9.67 -11.38
CA ARG A 175 24.29 8.21 -11.51
C ARG A 175 24.12 7.71 -12.93
N PHE A 176 23.20 8.30 -13.68
CA PHE A 176 23.02 7.98 -15.09
C PHE A 176 24.22 8.40 -15.93
N ILE A 177 24.78 9.59 -15.66
CA ILE A 177 25.97 10.13 -16.36
C ILE A 177 27.27 9.41 -15.94
N ASP A 178 27.34 8.90 -14.71
CA ASP A 178 28.49 8.12 -14.21
C ASP A 178 28.25 6.60 -14.34
N ASP A 179 27.62 6.15 -15.43
CA ASP A 179 27.39 4.72 -15.66
C ASP A 179 28.68 4.01 -16.13
N ARG A 180 29.48 3.58 -15.14
CA ARG A 180 30.75 2.87 -15.36
C ARG A 180 30.58 1.43 -15.81
N ASP A 181 29.42 0.85 -15.56
CA ASP A 181 29.13 -0.55 -15.90
C ASP A 181 28.68 -0.67 -17.37
N GLY A 182 28.14 0.41 -17.96
CA GLY A 182 27.74 0.53 -19.36
C GLY A 182 28.77 1.16 -20.34
N ARG A 183 29.83 1.80 -19.83
CA ARG A 183 30.92 2.49 -20.57
C ARG A 183 30.46 3.33 -21.77
N GLU A 184 29.67 4.36 -21.49
CA GLU A 184 29.44 5.47 -22.43
C GLU A 184 30.11 6.73 -21.86
N ASP A 185 30.59 7.62 -22.73
CA ASP A 185 31.29 8.84 -22.33
C ASP A 185 30.32 9.77 -21.57
N PRO A 186 30.62 10.16 -20.31
CA PRO A 186 29.79 11.08 -19.53
C PRO A 186 29.47 12.40 -20.26
N THR A 187 30.39 12.83 -21.13
CA THR A 187 30.23 14.02 -21.97
C THR A 187 29.10 13.83 -22.97
N GLU A 188 29.13 12.73 -23.73
CA GLU A 188 28.10 12.39 -24.71
C GLU A 188 26.76 12.09 -24.03
N GLN A 189 26.78 11.43 -22.86
CA GLN A 189 25.57 11.13 -22.10
C GLN A 189 24.85 12.39 -21.63
N LEU A 190 25.58 13.39 -21.13
CA LEU A 190 24.98 14.65 -20.72
C LEU A 190 24.39 15.41 -21.92
N ASP A 191 25.10 15.44 -23.05
CA ASP A 191 24.64 16.11 -24.28
C ASP A 191 23.35 15.48 -24.80
N LEU A 192 23.34 14.15 -24.94
CA LEU A 192 22.19 13.39 -25.40
C LEU A 192 20.97 13.56 -24.47
N TRP A 193 21.20 13.57 -23.16
CA TRP A 193 20.13 13.79 -22.19
C TRP A 193 19.53 15.20 -22.33
N LEU A 194 20.37 16.23 -22.43
CA LEU A 194 19.92 17.62 -22.56
C LEU A 194 19.14 17.88 -23.86
N GLU A 195 19.50 17.22 -24.95
CA GLU A 195 18.80 17.32 -26.24
C GLU A 195 17.39 16.71 -26.20
N GLN A 196 17.18 15.68 -25.38
CA GLN A 196 15.90 14.98 -25.23
C GLN A 196 14.94 15.63 -24.22
N CYS A 197 15.41 16.59 -23.43
CA CYS A 197 14.60 17.29 -22.45
C CYS A 197 13.61 18.27 -23.11
N ASP A 198 12.31 18.01 -23.00
CA ASP A 198 11.27 18.98 -23.34
C ASP A 198 11.00 19.94 -22.16
N SER A 199 11.33 21.22 -22.36
CA SER A 199 11.12 22.31 -21.40
C SER A 199 9.66 22.51 -20.98
N ASN A 200 8.69 21.98 -21.75
CA ASN A 200 7.26 22.10 -21.48
C ASN A 200 6.67 20.87 -20.75
N ALA A 201 7.44 19.78 -20.59
CA ALA A 201 6.97 18.57 -19.94
C ALA A 201 6.97 18.70 -18.39
N PRO A 202 6.18 17.90 -17.65
CA PRO A 202 6.30 17.79 -16.19
C PRO A 202 7.73 17.45 -15.74
N GLN A 203 8.15 17.96 -14.58
CA GLN A 203 9.55 17.85 -14.09
C GLN A 203 10.05 16.41 -13.96
N LEU A 204 9.19 15.45 -13.61
CA LEU A 204 9.58 14.04 -13.53
C LEU A 204 9.77 13.44 -14.94
N ASP A 205 8.94 13.83 -15.89
CA ASP A 205 9.01 13.36 -17.28
C ASP A 205 10.31 13.85 -17.94
N GLN A 206 10.76 15.06 -17.61
CA GLN A 206 12.05 15.62 -18.04
C GLN A 206 13.26 14.81 -17.54
N ILE A 207 13.16 14.09 -16.42
CA ILE A 207 14.22 13.21 -15.92
C ILE A 207 14.14 11.87 -16.61
N TYR A 208 12.97 11.24 -16.49
CA TYR A 208 12.85 9.81 -16.68
C TYR A 208 12.69 9.47 -18.16
N LEU A 209 12.00 10.28 -18.96
CA LEU A 209 11.83 9.98 -20.38
C LEU A 209 13.16 9.94 -21.14
N PRO A 210 14.08 10.92 -20.98
CA PRO A 210 15.39 10.85 -21.64
C PRO A 210 16.25 9.67 -21.18
N ILE A 211 16.30 9.41 -19.87
CA ILE A 211 17.06 8.28 -19.30
C ILE A 211 16.50 6.94 -19.80
N LEU A 212 15.18 6.81 -19.84
CA LEU A 212 14.49 5.64 -20.37
C LEU A 212 14.77 5.45 -21.85
N HIS A 213 14.64 6.52 -22.64
CA HIS A 213 14.92 6.49 -24.07
C HIS A 213 16.36 6.01 -24.32
N PHE A 214 17.32 6.53 -23.54
CA PHE A 214 18.71 6.11 -23.63
C PHE A 214 18.94 4.64 -23.25
N VAL A 215 18.44 4.19 -22.09
CA VAL A 215 18.57 2.80 -21.62
C VAL A 215 17.94 1.80 -22.61
N LEU A 216 16.90 2.21 -23.33
CA LEU A 216 16.15 1.34 -24.23
C LEU A 216 16.68 1.35 -25.68
N PHE A 217 17.30 2.44 -26.13
CA PHE A 217 17.69 2.63 -27.53
C PHE A 217 19.20 2.82 -27.75
N GLY A 218 19.99 3.01 -26.69
CA GLY A 218 21.44 3.24 -26.74
C GLY A 218 21.85 4.65 -27.22
N SER A 219 23.14 4.98 -27.09
CA SER A 219 23.74 6.22 -27.63
C SER A 219 23.65 6.27 -29.16
N TYR A 220 22.97 7.31 -29.70
CA TYR A 220 22.88 7.55 -31.13
C TYR A 220 24.19 8.13 -31.67
N ASN A 221 24.72 7.57 -32.76
CA ASN A 221 25.90 8.11 -33.43
C ASN A 221 25.49 9.30 -34.33
N ILE A 222 25.98 10.50 -34.00
CA ILE A 222 25.51 11.80 -34.49
C ILE A 222 25.74 11.99 -36.02
N HIS A 223 26.55 11.14 -36.65
CA HIS A 223 26.93 11.26 -38.06
C HIS A 223 26.18 10.33 -39.04
N GLU A 224 25.32 9.44 -38.57
CA GLU A 224 24.46 8.64 -39.45
C GLU A 224 23.00 9.12 -39.37
N LYS A 225 22.47 9.63 -40.49
CA LYS A 225 21.02 9.78 -40.65
C LYS A 225 20.39 8.40 -40.37
N PRO A 226 19.35 8.33 -39.53
CA PRO A 226 18.80 7.05 -39.10
C PRO A 226 18.41 6.25 -40.33
N LYS A 227 18.91 5.01 -40.45
CA LYS A 227 18.17 4.00 -41.19
C LYS A 227 16.89 3.78 -40.39
N PRO A 228 15.70 4.13 -40.93
CA PRO A 228 14.47 4.00 -40.17
C PRO A 228 14.20 2.51 -39.96
N LEU A 229 14.52 1.98 -38.78
CA LEU A 229 13.72 0.88 -38.26
C LEU A 229 12.42 1.51 -37.76
N ALA A 230 11.31 1.08 -38.39
CA ALA A 230 9.97 1.66 -38.32
C ALA A 230 9.63 2.34 -36.97
N HIS A 231 9.80 3.67 -36.96
CA HIS A 231 9.50 4.60 -35.86
C HIS A 231 8.07 4.46 -35.32
N LYS A 232 7.14 3.96 -36.15
CA LYS A 232 5.73 3.78 -35.82
C LYS A 232 5.46 2.68 -34.77
N ASN A 233 6.28 1.62 -34.73
CA ASN A 233 5.98 0.45 -33.90
C ASN A 233 6.54 0.53 -32.46
N ARG A 234 7.44 1.47 -32.18
CA ARG A 234 8.12 1.60 -30.87
C ARG A 234 7.48 2.66 -29.98
N VAL A 235 6.97 3.74 -30.58
CA VAL A 235 6.12 4.73 -29.89
C VAL A 235 4.81 4.07 -29.43
N GLU A 236 4.17 3.26 -30.28
CA GLU A 236 2.96 2.51 -29.91
C GLU A 236 3.15 1.53 -28.73
N LEU A 237 4.33 0.88 -28.63
CA LEU A 237 4.66 0.01 -27.49
C LEU A 237 4.65 0.78 -26.18
N PHE A 238 5.33 1.93 -26.14
CA PHE A 238 5.53 2.69 -24.91
C PHE A 238 4.35 3.61 -24.59
N GLU A 239 3.56 4.04 -25.57
CA GLU A 239 2.27 4.71 -25.33
C GLU A 239 1.24 3.73 -24.76
N VAL A 240 1.16 2.50 -25.28
CA VAL A 240 0.17 1.51 -24.80
C VAL A 240 0.63 0.81 -23.52
N LEU A 241 1.89 0.36 -23.38
CA LEU A 241 2.37 -0.13 -22.08
C LEU A 241 2.49 0.98 -21.05
N GLY A 242 2.85 2.20 -21.46
CA GLY A 242 2.79 3.39 -20.60
C GLY A 242 1.37 3.61 -20.12
N ALA A 243 0.37 3.61 -21.01
CA ALA A 243 -1.03 3.75 -20.63
C ALA A 243 -1.54 2.57 -19.77
N VAL A 244 -1.11 1.33 -20.04
CA VAL A 244 -1.49 0.12 -19.30
C VAL A 244 -0.85 0.08 -17.91
N VAL A 245 0.40 0.52 -17.75
CA VAL A 245 1.11 0.50 -16.46
C VAL A 245 0.82 1.77 -15.64
N LEU A 246 0.58 2.93 -16.28
CA LEU A 246 0.19 4.17 -15.61
C LEU A 246 -1.30 4.23 -15.27
N ALA A 247 -2.16 3.52 -16.00
CA ALA A 247 -3.56 3.42 -15.63
C ALA A 247 -3.72 2.34 -14.55
N ALA A 248 -4.08 2.76 -13.34
CA ALA A 248 -4.47 1.87 -12.25
C ALA A 248 -5.59 0.87 -12.64
N THR A 249 -6.33 1.18 -13.71
CA THR A 249 -7.28 0.28 -14.40
C THR A 249 -7.17 0.48 -15.91
N PRO A 250 -6.97 -0.57 -16.73
CA PRO A 250 -6.90 -0.42 -18.18
C PRO A 250 -8.27 -0.01 -18.73
N LEU A 251 -8.28 0.91 -19.69
CA LEU A 251 -9.50 1.32 -20.39
C LEU A 251 -10.15 0.10 -21.06
N SER A 252 -11.48 0.01 -21.01
CA SER A 252 -12.21 -1.09 -21.65
C SER A 252 -11.98 -1.08 -23.17
N ALA A 253 -12.09 -2.24 -23.82
CA ALA A 253 -12.00 -2.34 -25.29
C ALA A 253 -12.96 -1.36 -25.99
N GLN A 254 -14.12 -1.12 -25.39
CA GLN A 254 -15.13 -0.17 -25.88
C GLN A 254 -14.68 1.29 -25.73
N SER A 255 -14.08 1.64 -24.58
CA SER A 255 -13.52 2.98 -24.33
C SER A 255 -12.37 3.28 -25.28
N ILE A 256 -11.50 2.30 -25.55
CA ILE A 256 -10.39 2.42 -26.50
C ILE A 256 -10.92 2.54 -27.93
N ALA A 257 -11.90 1.71 -28.31
CA ALA A 257 -12.54 1.79 -29.63
C ALA A 257 -13.20 3.16 -29.86
N SER A 258 -13.86 3.71 -28.84
CA SER A 258 -14.49 5.03 -28.88
C SER A 258 -13.45 6.16 -28.98
N LEU A 259 -12.35 6.07 -28.24
CA LEU A 259 -11.24 7.04 -28.32
C LEU A 259 -10.56 7.04 -29.70
N LEU A 260 -10.52 5.88 -30.36
CA LEU A 260 -9.88 5.69 -31.66
C LEU A 260 -10.85 5.86 -32.85
N ASP A 261 -12.06 6.38 -32.61
CA ASP A 261 -13.11 6.57 -33.62
C ASP A 261 -13.44 5.29 -34.41
N ILE A 262 -13.33 4.12 -33.78
CA ILE A 262 -13.72 2.84 -34.37
C ILE A 262 -15.25 2.75 -34.33
N PRO A 263 -15.95 2.67 -35.48
CA PRO A 263 -17.40 2.74 -35.53
C PRO A 263 -18.04 1.55 -34.78
N GLU A 264 -18.95 1.85 -33.84
CA GLU A 264 -19.66 0.88 -32.96
C GLU A 264 -20.45 -0.22 -33.70
N ARG A 265 -20.58 -0.16 -35.03
CA ARG A 265 -21.52 -0.98 -35.80
C ARG A 265 -21.05 -2.39 -36.18
N SER A 266 -19.96 -2.86 -35.64
CA SER A 266 -19.65 -4.29 -35.60
C SER A 266 -18.81 -4.53 -34.38
N ASN A 267 -19.17 -5.53 -33.57
CA ASN A 267 -18.44 -6.05 -32.40
C ASN A 267 -17.01 -5.52 -32.28
N THR A 268 -16.68 -4.92 -31.14
CA THR A 268 -15.29 -4.64 -30.75
C THR A 268 -14.41 -5.79 -31.25
N PRO A 269 -13.36 -5.51 -32.05
CA PRO A 269 -12.56 -6.57 -32.66
C PRO A 269 -12.18 -7.58 -31.60
N ILE A 270 -12.48 -8.87 -31.81
CA ILE A 270 -12.23 -9.93 -30.81
C ILE A 270 -10.77 -9.88 -30.33
N GLU A 271 -9.86 -9.55 -31.24
CA GLU A 271 -8.44 -9.34 -30.93
C GLU A 271 -8.18 -8.19 -29.93
N LEU A 272 -8.92 -7.09 -30.01
CA LEU A 272 -8.81 -5.96 -29.08
C LEU A 272 -9.41 -6.31 -27.71
N ASP A 273 -10.51 -7.05 -27.66
CA ASP A 273 -11.12 -7.55 -26.42
C ASP A 273 -10.23 -8.61 -25.75
N GLU A 274 -9.68 -9.55 -26.51
CA GLU A 274 -8.69 -10.52 -26.02
C GLU A 274 -7.43 -9.82 -25.49
N PHE A 275 -6.94 -8.82 -26.22
CA PHE A 275 -5.75 -8.06 -25.83
C PHE A 275 -5.99 -7.24 -24.55
N THR A 276 -7.11 -6.54 -24.42
CA THR A 276 -7.44 -5.77 -23.22
C THR A 276 -7.67 -6.65 -21.99
N LYS A 277 -8.32 -7.81 -22.16
CA LYS A 277 -8.44 -8.83 -21.10
C LYS A 277 -7.09 -9.39 -20.67
N ASP A 278 -6.18 -9.60 -21.62
CA ASP A 278 -4.83 -10.04 -21.33
C ASP A 278 -4.00 -8.95 -20.65
N ALA A 279 -4.12 -7.69 -21.09
CA ALA A 279 -3.48 -6.53 -20.46
C ALA A 279 -3.97 -6.31 -19.02
N ALA A 280 -5.26 -6.51 -18.76
CA ALA A 280 -5.78 -6.50 -17.40
C ALA A 280 -5.13 -7.59 -16.54
N LYS A 281 -4.98 -8.81 -17.05
CA LYS A 281 -4.29 -9.90 -16.32
C LYS A 281 -2.82 -9.58 -16.05
N VAL A 282 -2.14 -8.91 -16.99
CA VAL A 282 -0.78 -8.39 -16.80
C VAL A 282 -0.73 -7.40 -15.65
N ILE A 283 -1.57 -6.35 -15.65
CA ILE A 283 -1.58 -5.34 -14.58
C ILE A 283 -1.89 -6.00 -13.23
N THR A 284 -2.95 -6.81 -13.16
CA THR A 284 -3.36 -7.47 -11.92
C THR A 284 -2.28 -8.43 -11.41
N GLY A 285 -1.67 -9.22 -12.30
CA GLY A 285 -0.66 -10.21 -11.94
C GLY A 285 0.68 -9.61 -11.49
N PHE A 286 1.02 -8.42 -11.99
CA PHE A 286 2.25 -7.70 -11.65
C PHE A 286 2.02 -6.48 -10.75
N GLY A 287 0.79 -6.23 -10.30
CA GLY A 287 0.36 -4.98 -9.65
C GLY A 287 1.21 -4.54 -8.46
N SER A 288 1.55 -5.47 -7.56
CA SER A 288 2.40 -5.15 -6.40
C SER A 288 3.80 -4.69 -6.80
N ILE A 289 4.35 -5.25 -7.87
CA ILE A 289 5.67 -4.87 -8.40
C ILE A 289 5.54 -3.56 -9.19
N ILE A 290 4.40 -3.33 -9.88
CA ILE A 290 4.12 -2.05 -10.59
C ILE A 290 4.16 -0.90 -9.58
N GLU A 291 3.55 -1.09 -8.41
CA GLU A 291 3.51 -0.08 -7.35
C GLU A 291 4.88 0.18 -6.71
N GLN A 292 5.70 -0.87 -6.53
CA GLN A 292 6.97 -0.76 -5.81
C GLN A 292 8.14 -0.37 -6.72
N THR A 293 8.20 -0.92 -7.94
CA THR A 293 9.34 -0.78 -8.85
C THR A 293 8.92 -0.63 -10.33
N PRO A 294 8.17 0.43 -10.67
CA PRO A 294 7.56 0.60 -11.99
C PRO A 294 8.57 0.52 -13.15
N LEU A 295 9.75 1.14 -13.01
CA LEU A 295 10.81 1.17 -14.03
C LEU A 295 11.35 -0.23 -14.40
N GLN A 296 11.49 -1.11 -13.41
CA GLN A 296 12.03 -2.45 -13.62
C GLN A 296 11.03 -3.34 -14.35
N ILE A 297 9.74 -3.09 -14.13
CA ILE A 297 8.66 -3.75 -14.84
C ILE A 297 8.56 -3.33 -16.30
N TYR A 298 8.73 -2.04 -16.63
CA TYR A 298 8.61 -1.59 -18.02
C TYR A 298 9.54 -2.33 -18.98
N GLY A 299 10.75 -2.68 -18.52
CA GLY A 299 11.71 -3.48 -19.31
C GLY A 299 11.52 -4.99 -19.26
N THR A 300 10.79 -5.52 -18.27
CA THR A 300 10.74 -6.97 -17.96
C THR A 300 9.34 -7.59 -18.00
N LEU A 301 8.29 -6.80 -18.17
CA LEU A 301 6.91 -7.27 -18.11
C LEU A 301 6.54 -8.17 -19.28
N VAL A 302 6.98 -7.85 -20.51
CA VAL A 302 6.85 -8.74 -21.69
C VAL A 302 7.66 -10.02 -21.51
N LEU A 303 8.77 -9.96 -20.76
CA LEU A 303 9.68 -11.07 -20.52
C LEU A 303 9.10 -12.11 -19.55
N PHE A 304 8.42 -11.66 -18.49
CA PHE A 304 7.83 -12.52 -17.46
C PHE A 304 6.36 -12.87 -17.68
N SER A 305 5.67 -12.21 -18.63
CA SER A 305 4.30 -12.58 -19.02
C SER A 305 4.25 -14.01 -19.62
N PRO A 306 3.17 -14.79 -19.41
CA PRO A 306 3.06 -16.14 -19.96
C PRO A 306 3.24 -16.21 -21.48
N VAL A 307 3.72 -17.33 -22.01
CA VAL A 307 4.02 -17.48 -23.45
C VAL A 307 2.80 -17.21 -24.34
N ALA A 308 1.59 -17.57 -23.88
CA ALA A 308 0.34 -17.33 -24.59
C ALA A 308 -0.26 -15.91 -24.40
N SER A 309 0.36 -15.05 -23.59
CA SER A 309 -0.12 -13.66 -23.39
C SER A 309 -0.12 -12.93 -24.74
N LYS A 310 -1.25 -12.31 -25.06
CA LYS A 310 -1.44 -11.47 -26.25
C LYS A 310 -0.58 -10.22 -26.16
N VAL A 311 -0.46 -9.61 -24.98
CA VAL A 311 0.48 -8.51 -24.71
C VAL A 311 1.90 -8.96 -25.02
N ARG A 312 2.32 -10.13 -24.51
CA ARG A 312 3.64 -10.67 -24.81
C ARG A 312 3.84 -10.92 -26.29
N GLN A 313 2.93 -11.62 -26.96
CA GLN A 313 3.06 -11.97 -28.38
C GLN A 313 3.15 -10.73 -29.27
N ARG A 314 2.33 -9.71 -28.99
CA ARG A 314 2.29 -8.47 -29.76
C ARG A 314 3.58 -7.66 -29.64
N PHE A 315 4.19 -7.69 -28.46
CA PHE A 315 5.32 -6.85 -28.09
C PHE A 315 6.64 -7.62 -27.94
N TRP A 316 6.66 -8.91 -28.28
CA TRP A 316 7.81 -9.80 -28.08
C TRP A 316 9.07 -9.29 -28.77
N ASP A 317 8.95 -8.79 -29.99
CA ASP A 317 10.07 -8.29 -30.78
C ASP A 317 10.58 -6.91 -30.34
N GLN A 318 9.88 -6.31 -29.37
CA GLN A 318 10.24 -5.02 -28.79
C GLN A 318 10.78 -5.17 -27.35
N ARG A 319 11.00 -6.42 -26.89
CA ARG A 319 11.67 -6.73 -25.63
C ARG A 319 13.15 -6.33 -25.67
N LEU A 320 13.78 -6.27 -24.49
CA LEU A 320 15.23 -6.02 -24.36
C LEU A 320 16.05 -7.00 -25.21
N PRO A 321 16.88 -6.51 -26.16
CA PRO A 321 17.55 -7.32 -27.16
C PRO A 321 18.58 -8.33 -26.59
N ASN A 322 19.05 -8.13 -25.36
CA ASN A 322 20.09 -8.94 -24.72
C ASN A 322 19.57 -10.06 -23.80
N LEU A 323 18.24 -10.30 -23.75
CA LEU A 323 17.63 -11.37 -22.95
C LEU A 323 16.87 -12.36 -23.87
N PRO A 324 17.57 -13.17 -24.69
CA PRO A 324 16.93 -13.99 -25.70
C PRO A 324 16.26 -15.25 -25.14
N ARG A 325 16.59 -15.68 -23.92
CA ARG A 325 16.02 -16.88 -23.29
C ARG A 325 15.79 -16.68 -21.79
N ILE A 326 14.54 -16.87 -21.39
CA ILE A 326 14.12 -16.90 -19.99
C ILE A 326 13.46 -18.26 -19.77
N GLN A 327 13.91 -18.96 -18.73
CA GLN A 327 13.34 -20.25 -18.33
C GLN A 327 12.39 -20.03 -17.13
N GLY A 328 11.46 -20.97 -16.92
CA GLY A 328 10.49 -20.90 -15.82
C GLY A 328 9.28 -20.00 -16.06
N VAL A 329 9.13 -19.44 -17.27
CA VAL A 329 7.94 -18.66 -17.63
C VAL A 329 6.79 -19.59 -17.98
N LYS A 330 5.61 -19.34 -17.41
CA LYS A 330 4.40 -20.15 -17.59
C LYS A 330 3.93 -20.14 -19.05
N SER A 331 3.28 -21.22 -19.48
CA SER A 331 2.68 -21.30 -20.82
C SER A 331 1.44 -20.42 -20.95
N ASN A 332 0.54 -20.48 -19.96
CA ASN A 332 -0.69 -19.69 -19.86
C ASN A 332 -0.76 -18.95 -18.51
N TRP A 333 -1.67 -17.99 -18.40
CA TRP A 333 -2.11 -17.47 -17.10
C TRP A 333 -2.70 -18.61 -16.26
N ASP A 334 -2.37 -18.64 -14.97
CA ASP A 334 -3.04 -19.55 -14.04
C ASP A 334 -4.48 -19.10 -13.76
N ALA A 335 -5.31 -20.03 -13.26
CA ALA A 335 -6.61 -19.68 -12.69
C ALA A 335 -6.48 -18.69 -11.51
N HIS A 336 -5.34 -18.75 -10.82
CA HIS A 336 -4.92 -17.78 -9.83
C HIS A 336 -4.53 -16.46 -10.52
N ARG A 337 -5.32 -15.40 -10.29
CA ARG A 337 -5.14 -14.08 -10.91
C ARG A 337 -4.25 -13.14 -10.09
N GLN A 338 -4.33 -13.19 -8.77
CA GLN A 338 -3.59 -12.30 -7.86
C GLN A 338 -3.56 -12.87 -6.45
N THR A 339 -2.47 -12.61 -5.72
CA THR A 339 -2.40 -12.79 -4.26
C THR A 339 -2.59 -11.44 -3.59
N LEU A 340 -3.54 -11.34 -2.66
CA LEU A 340 -3.77 -10.15 -1.84
C LEU A 340 -2.99 -10.30 -0.54
N GLU A 341 -1.86 -9.58 -0.43
CA GLU A 341 -0.97 -9.64 0.73
C GLU A 341 -1.25 -8.50 1.71
N GLY A 342 -1.14 -8.78 3.02
CA GLY A 342 -1.22 -7.73 4.04
C GLY A 342 -1.75 -8.18 5.40
N HIS A 343 -2.48 -9.30 5.47
CA HIS A 343 -2.87 -9.87 6.76
C HIS A 343 -1.65 -10.41 7.52
N GLY A 344 -1.59 -10.12 8.82
CA GLY A 344 -0.51 -10.59 9.71
C GLY A 344 -0.76 -11.98 10.31
N GLY A 345 -1.88 -12.62 9.95
CA GLY A 345 -2.31 -13.92 10.45
C GLY A 345 -3.15 -14.68 9.43
N PRO A 346 -3.54 -15.93 9.73
CA PRO A 346 -4.30 -16.77 8.82
C PRO A 346 -5.64 -16.13 8.43
N VAL A 347 -5.93 -16.09 7.14
CA VAL A 347 -7.24 -15.66 6.61
C VAL A 347 -8.25 -16.78 6.86
N SER A 348 -9.34 -16.45 7.56
CA SER A 348 -10.37 -17.40 8.00
C SER A 348 -11.59 -17.40 7.08
N ALA A 349 -11.93 -16.25 6.50
CA ALA A 349 -13.08 -16.11 5.62
C ALA A 349 -12.89 -14.97 4.61
N VAL A 350 -13.59 -15.06 3.48
CA VAL A 350 -13.66 -14.03 2.45
C VAL A 350 -15.09 -13.87 1.95
N ALA A 351 -15.48 -12.64 1.57
CA ALA A 351 -16.78 -12.35 0.99
C ALA A 351 -16.66 -11.27 -0.10
N PHE A 352 -17.40 -11.44 -1.20
CA PHE A 352 -17.61 -10.37 -2.16
C PHE A 352 -18.77 -9.50 -1.71
N SER A 353 -18.64 -8.20 -1.96
CA SER A 353 -19.77 -7.26 -1.98
C SER A 353 -20.78 -7.64 -3.07
N PRO A 354 -22.07 -7.28 -2.93
CA PRO A 354 -23.10 -7.63 -3.90
C PRO A 354 -22.83 -7.11 -5.31
N ASP A 355 -22.18 -5.95 -5.44
CA ASP A 355 -21.76 -5.36 -6.73
C ASP A 355 -20.44 -5.93 -7.28
N SER A 356 -19.83 -6.87 -6.54
CA SER A 356 -18.55 -7.51 -6.83
C SER A 356 -17.36 -6.55 -6.96
N GLN A 357 -17.45 -5.32 -6.47
CA GLN A 357 -16.38 -4.32 -6.55
C GLN A 357 -15.40 -4.38 -5.38
N VAL A 358 -15.85 -4.92 -4.25
CA VAL A 358 -15.07 -5.02 -2.99
C VAL A 358 -15.02 -6.45 -2.52
N ILE A 359 -13.84 -6.89 -2.08
CA ILE A 359 -13.63 -8.14 -1.34
C ILE A 359 -13.39 -7.78 0.13
N ALA A 360 -14.06 -8.46 1.05
CA ALA A 360 -13.74 -8.42 2.47
C ALA A 360 -13.05 -9.73 2.89
N SER A 361 -11.98 -9.64 3.69
CA SER A 361 -11.28 -10.79 4.26
C SER A 361 -11.16 -10.69 5.78
N ALA A 362 -11.49 -11.76 6.49
CA ALA A 362 -11.35 -11.88 7.94
C ALA A 362 -10.08 -12.66 8.31
N SER A 363 -9.41 -12.29 9.41
CA SER A 363 -8.11 -12.89 9.75
C SER A 363 -7.84 -13.06 11.26
N GLY A 364 -6.86 -13.94 11.54
CA GLY A 364 -6.24 -14.19 12.84
C GLY A 364 -5.45 -13.02 13.39
N ASP A 365 -5.16 -12.01 12.56
CA ASP A 365 -4.60 -10.74 13.03
C ASP A 365 -5.63 -9.83 13.73
N ARG A 366 -6.88 -10.29 13.87
CA ARG A 366 -8.01 -9.62 14.54
C ARG A 366 -8.63 -8.50 13.72
N THR A 367 -8.35 -8.45 12.42
CA THR A 367 -8.88 -7.43 11.51
C THR A 367 -9.77 -8.04 10.42
N VAL A 368 -10.62 -7.19 9.85
CA VAL A 368 -11.19 -7.41 8.52
C VAL A 368 -10.52 -6.44 7.57
N ARG A 369 -10.13 -6.87 6.37
CA ARG A 369 -9.60 -5.98 5.34
C ARG A 369 -10.52 -5.92 4.13
N LEU A 370 -10.65 -4.73 3.56
CA LEU A 370 -11.38 -4.47 2.33
C LEU A 370 -10.39 -4.24 1.20
N TRP A 371 -10.66 -4.88 0.06
CA TRP A 371 -9.83 -4.84 -1.12
C TRP A 371 -10.67 -4.43 -2.32
N ASP A 372 -10.06 -3.69 -3.23
CA ASP A 372 -10.60 -3.52 -4.56
C ASP A 372 -10.58 -4.86 -5.30
N ALA A 373 -11.74 -5.33 -5.78
CA ALA A 373 -11.83 -6.64 -6.43
C ALA A 373 -11.15 -6.67 -7.82
N ALA A 374 -10.99 -5.51 -8.48
CA ALA A 374 -10.42 -5.40 -9.81
C ALA A 374 -8.90 -5.25 -9.77
N THR A 375 -8.39 -4.41 -8.86
CA THR A 375 -6.96 -4.10 -8.75
C THR A 375 -6.25 -4.91 -7.66
N GLY A 376 -7.00 -5.44 -6.69
CA GLY A 376 -6.44 -6.05 -5.49
C GLY A 376 -5.85 -5.05 -4.50
N ALA A 377 -5.98 -3.75 -4.77
CA ALA A 377 -5.47 -2.72 -3.88
C ALA A 377 -6.18 -2.78 -2.52
N HIS A 378 -5.40 -2.63 -1.45
CA HIS A 378 -5.94 -2.47 -0.11
C HIS A 378 -6.72 -1.16 -0.04
N ARG A 379 -8.01 -1.24 0.33
CA ARG A 379 -8.87 -0.05 0.51
C ARG A 379 -8.91 0.39 1.96
N GLN A 380 -9.15 -0.55 2.87
CA GLN A 380 -9.35 -0.23 4.29
C GLN A 380 -9.12 -1.43 5.19
N THR A 381 -8.74 -1.17 6.44
CA THR A 381 -8.70 -2.16 7.52
C THR A 381 -9.75 -1.79 8.57
N LEU A 382 -10.64 -2.73 8.89
CA LEU A 382 -11.62 -2.62 9.95
C LEU A 382 -11.03 -3.24 11.22
N GLU A 383 -10.64 -2.37 12.14
CA GLU A 383 -10.03 -2.74 13.42
C GLU A 383 -11.04 -2.60 14.56
N GLY A 384 -10.97 -3.52 15.54
CA GLY A 384 -11.77 -3.42 16.75
C GLY A 384 -12.10 -4.75 17.40
N HIS A 385 -11.98 -5.87 16.69
CA HIS A 385 -12.13 -7.18 17.33
C HIS A 385 -10.97 -7.46 18.29
N GLY A 386 -11.28 -8.07 19.44
CA GLY A 386 -10.30 -8.40 20.47
C GLY A 386 -9.52 -9.69 20.19
N ASN A 387 -10.02 -10.52 19.27
CA ASN A 387 -9.51 -11.85 18.96
C ASN A 387 -9.80 -12.22 17.49
N TRP A 388 -9.37 -13.42 17.07
CA TRP A 388 -9.49 -13.94 15.70
C TRP A 388 -10.88 -13.68 15.11
N VAL A 389 -10.93 -12.97 13.98
CA VAL A 389 -12.17 -12.81 13.22
C VAL A 389 -12.42 -14.12 12.48
N SER A 390 -13.58 -14.73 12.69
CA SER A 390 -13.92 -16.07 12.19
C SER A 390 -14.68 -16.03 10.87
N ALA A 391 -15.53 -15.03 10.65
CA ALA A 391 -16.32 -14.87 9.43
C ALA A 391 -16.61 -13.40 9.13
N VAL A 392 -16.91 -13.12 7.87
CA VAL A 392 -17.32 -11.80 7.36
C VAL A 392 -18.40 -11.96 6.29
N ALA A 393 -19.39 -11.07 6.27
CA ALA A 393 -20.47 -11.05 5.29
C ALA A 393 -20.90 -9.60 4.97
N PHE A 394 -21.29 -9.35 3.72
CA PHE A 394 -21.96 -8.11 3.32
C PHE A 394 -23.47 -8.25 3.46
N SER A 395 -24.15 -7.15 3.77
CA SER A 395 -25.59 -7.02 3.59
C SER A 395 -25.95 -7.08 2.10
N PRO A 396 -27.16 -7.50 1.72
CA PRO A 396 -27.57 -7.60 0.31
C PRO A 396 -27.55 -6.27 -0.45
N ASP A 397 -27.72 -5.15 0.25
CA ASP A 397 -27.60 -3.79 -0.30
C ASP A 397 -26.15 -3.27 -0.35
N GLY A 398 -25.20 -4.03 0.20
CA GLY A 398 -23.77 -3.72 0.24
C GLY A 398 -23.37 -2.61 1.21
N GLN A 399 -24.31 -2.06 1.99
CA GLN A 399 -24.05 -0.91 2.87
C GLN A 399 -23.44 -1.28 4.22
N VAL A 400 -23.66 -2.51 4.68
CA VAL A 400 -23.23 -2.98 6.00
C VAL A 400 -22.38 -4.23 5.86
N ILE A 401 -21.29 -4.28 6.63
CA ILE A 401 -20.46 -5.48 6.77
C ILE A 401 -20.69 -6.03 8.18
N ALA A 402 -20.93 -7.32 8.29
CA ALA A 402 -20.95 -8.02 9.56
C ALA A 402 -19.73 -8.92 9.70
N SER A 403 -19.07 -8.89 10.86
CA SER A 403 -17.95 -9.78 11.18
C SER A 403 -18.14 -10.45 12.53
N SER A 404 -17.87 -11.74 12.60
CA SER A 404 -17.91 -12.52 13.86
C SER A 404 -16.50 -12.83 14.35
N SER A 405 -16.32 -12.97 15.66
CA SER A 405 -15.00 -13.21 16.26
C SER A 405 -15.02 -14.14 17.46
N TRP A 406 -13.84 -14.68 17.75
CA TRP A 406 -13.51 -15.40 18.98
C TRP A 406 -13.47 -14.51 20.22
N ASP A 407 -13.69 -13.21 20.07
CA ASP A 407 -13.94 -12.27 21.18
C ASP A 407 -15.40 -12.31 21.68
N GLU A 408 -16.19 -13.28 21.21
CA GLU A 408 -17.59 -13.49 21.58
C GLU A 408 -18.51 -12.37 21.12
N THR A 409 -18.14 -11.66 20.05
CA THR A 409 -18.96 -10.59 19.46
C THR A 409 -19.19 -10.76 17.96
N VAL A 410 -20.28 -10.15 17.50
CA VAL A 410 -20.46 -9.79 16.09
C VAL A 410 -20.39 -8.27 16.00
N ARG A 411 -19.64 -7.73 15.05
CA ARG A 411 -19.56 -6.29 14.79
C ARG A 411 -20.16 -5.97 13.45
N LEU A 412 -20.87 -4.84 13.40
CA LEU A 412 -21.42 -4.25 12.19
C LEU A 412 -20.61 -3.00 11.85
N TRP A 413 -20.30 -2.85 10.57
CA TRP A 413 -19.49 -1.78 10.02
C TRP A 413 -20.22 -1.15 8.86
N ASP A 414 -20.11 0.15 8.72
CA ASP A 414 -20.50 0.84 7.51
C ASP A 414 -19.49 0.48 6.39
N ALA A 415 -19.98 -0.06 5.28
CA ALA A 415 -19.13 -0.59 4.22
C ALA A 415 -18.37 0.50 3.44
N ALA A 416 -18.91 1.72 3.39
CA ALA A 416 -18.34 2.83 2.63
C ALA A 416 -17.24 3.56 3.41
N THR A 417 -17.44 3.72 4.72
CA THR A 417 -16.55 4.47 5.60
C THR A 417 -15.67 3.57 6.47
N GLY A 418 -16.00 2.28 6.56
CA GLY A 418 -15.43 1.30 7.49
C GLY A 418 -15.63 1.66 8.97
N ALA A 419 -16.51 2.62 9.27
CA ALA A 419 -16.79 3.02 10.63
C ALA A 419 -17.51 1.89 11.38
N HIS A 420 -17.13 1.70 12.65
CA HIS A 420 -17.86 0.80 13.53
C HIS A 420 -19.27 1.36 13.78
N HIS A 421 -20.28 0.55 13.45
CA HIS A 421 -21.68 0.93 13.61
C HIS A 421 -22.26 0.35 14.91
N GLN A 422 -22.11 -0.95 15.13
CA GLN A 422 -22.73 -1.63 16.26
C GLN A 422 -21.98 -2.90 16.67
N THR A 423 -22.13 -3.32 17.94
CA THR A 423 -21.63 -4.61 18.43
C THR A 423 -22.77 -5.43 19.03
N LEU A 424 -22.98 -6.63 18.51
CA LEU A 424 -23.93 -7.61 19.02
C LEU A 424 -23.19 -8.51 20.02
N LYS A 425 -23.65 -8.51 21.27
CA LYS A 425 -22.99 -9.16 22.42
C LYS A 425 -23.91 -10.13 23.14
N GLY A 426 -23.37 -10.84 24.14
CA GLY A 426 -24.11 -11.70 25.05
C GLY A 426 -24.02 -13.18 24.72
N TYR A 427 -23.11 -13.58 23.82
CA TYR A 427 -22.73 -14.97 23.59
C TYR A 427 -21.94 -15.50 24.78
N GLY A 428 -22.02 -16.82 25.02
CA GLY A 428 -21.23 -17.50 26.06
C GLY A 428 -19.98 -18.18 25.52
N GLY A 429 -19.53 -17.80 24.33
CA GLY A 429 -18.36 -18.38 23.66
C GLY A 429 -18.13 -17.80 22.26
N PRO A 430 -17.02 -18.18 21.61
CA PRO A 430 -16.63 -17.70 20.28
C PRO A 430 -17.77 -17.73 19.26
N VAL A 431 -17.91 -16.66 18.48
CA VAL A 431 -18.84 -16.62 17.36
C VAL A 431 -18.08 -17.10 16.13
N SER A 432 -18.59 -18.11 15.43
CA SER A 432 -17.91 -18.79 14.34
C SER A 432 -18.42 -18.43 12.96
N ALA A 433 -19.67 -17.97 12.85
CA ALA A 433 -20.28 -17.59 11.58
C ALA A 433 -21.27 -16.44 11.75
N VAL A 434 -21.43 -15.67 10.68
CA VAL A 434 -22.43 -14.60 10.55
C VAL A 434 -22.94 -14.54 9.11
N ALA A 435 -24.24 -14.27 8.93
CA ALA A 435 -24.86 -14.10 7.63
C ALA A 435 -26.04 -13.11 7.71
N PHE A 436 -26.29 -12.39 6.62
CA PHE A 436 -27.51 -11.60 6.44
C PHE A 436 -28.59 -12.44 5.75
N SER A 437 -29.86 -12.12 6.01
CA SER A 437 -30.96 -12.67 5.23
C SER A 437 -30.98 -12.02 3.84
N PRO A 438 -31.58 -12.68 2.83
CA PRO A 438 -31.67 -12.11 1.48
C PRO A 438 -32.40 -10.77 1.40
N ASP A 439 -33.34 -10.53 2.31
CA ASP A 439 -34.05 -9.24 2.44
C ASP A 439 -33.28 -8.20 3.26
N GLY A 440 -32.11 -8.55 3.80
CA GLY A 440 -31.25 -7.69 4.60
C GLY A 440 -31.77 -7.36 6.00
N GLN A 441 -32.95 -7.84 6.40
CA GLN A 441 -33.60 -7.42 7.65
C GLN A 441 -33.11 -8.19 8.89
N VAL A 442 -32.51 -9.36 8.70
CA VAL A 442 -32.11 -10.24 9.79
C VAL A 442 -30.65 -10.63 9.65
N ILE A 443 -29.93 -10.58 10.77
CA ILE A 443 -28.59 -11.15 10.89
C ILE A 443 -28.70 -12.44 11.68
N ALA A 444 -28.16 -13.53 11.12
CA ALA A 444 -27.99 -14.80 11.79
C ALA A 444 -26.53 -14.99 12.21
N SER A 445 -26.32 -15.45 13.43
CA SER A 445 -24.98 -15.64 13.99
C SER A 445 -24.91 -16.95 14.76
N ALA A 446 -23.85 -17.72 14.56
CA ALA A 446 -23.64 -19.00 15.24
C ALA A 446 -22.47 -18.93 16.22
N SER A 447 -22.65 -19.49 17.42
CA SER A 447 -21.63 -19.49 18.47
C SER A 447 -21.33 -20.89 19.01
N TRP A 448 -20.13 -21.03 19.55
CA TRP A 448 -19.65 -22.18 20.29
C TRP A 448 -20.41 -22.39 21.61
N ASP A 449 -21.25 -21.43 22.04
CA ASP A 449 -22.22 -21.61 23.11
C ASP A 449 -23.41 -22.53 22.73
N ARG A 450 -23.37 -23.11 21.52
CA ARG A 450 -24.37 -23.99 20.91
C ARG A 450 -25.69 -23.28 20.58
N THR A 451 -25.65 -21.97 20.40
CA THR A 451 -26.80 -21.18 19.98
C THR A 451 -26.60 -20.54 18.61
N VAL A 452 -27.71 -20.43 17.87
CA VAL A 452 -27.85 -19.49 16.76
C VAL A 452 -28.70 -18.33 17.26
N ARG A 453 -28.26 -17.10 17.01
CA ARG A 453 -29.01 -15.90 17.37
C ARG A 453 -29.42 -15.15 16.13
N LEU A 454 -30.64 -14.63 16.16
CA LEU A 454 -31.22 -13.79 15.14
C LEU A 454 -31.32 -12.37 15.68
N TRP A 455 -30.86 -11.42 14.88
CA TRP A 455 -30.82 -10.01 15.21
C TRP A 455 -31.57 -9.22 14.15
N ASP A 456 -32.20 -8.15 14.56
CA ASP A 456 -32.73 -7.15 13.64
C ASP A 456 -31.56 -6.37 13.05
N ALA A 457 -31.42 -6.35 11.73
CA ALA A 457 -30.24 -5.79 11.07
C ALA A 457 -30.15 -4.26 11.20
N ALA A 458 -31.30 -3.57 11.26
CA ALA A 458 -31.36 -2.11 11.32
C ALA A 458 -31.09 -1.57 12.73
N THR A 459 -31.54 -2.29 13.77
CA THR A 459 -31.44 -1.85 15.16
C THR A 459 -30.38 -2.60 15.96
N GLY A 460 -29.90 -3.74 15.45
CA GLY A 460 -29.08 -4.72 16.16
C GLY A 460 -29.76 -5.33 17.38
N ALA A 461 -31.09 -5.19 17.50
CA ALA A 461 -31.84 -5.77 18.60
C ALA A 461 -31.88 -7.31 18.49
N HIS A 462 -31.72 -7.98 19.61
CA HIS A 462 -31.88 -9.44 19.69
C HIS A 462 -33.35 -9.81 19.41
N ARG A 463 -33.60 -10.69 18.44
CA ARG A 463 -34.95 -11.17 18.11
C ARG A 463 -35.21 -12.54 18.72
N GLN A 464 -34.29 -13.48 18.53
CA GLN A 464 -34.50 -14.87 18.93
C GLN A 464 -33.18 -15.60 19.16
N THR A 465 -33.18 -16.53 20.12
CA THR A 465 -32.11 -17.51 20.31
C THR A 465 -32.65 -18.90 20.01
N LEU A 466 -32.05 -19.55 19.02
CA LEU A 466 -32.33 -20.93 18.66
C LEU A 466 -31.36 -21.83 19.44
N LYS A 467 -31.93 -22.75 20.21
CA LYS A 467 -31.22 -23.75 21.02
C LYS A 467 -31.62 -25.14 20.54
N GLY A 468 -30.69 -26.10 20.58
CA GLY A 468 -30.93 -27.46 20.13
C GLY A 468 -29.73 -28.13 19.45
N HIS A 469 -28.66 -27.37 19.21
CA HIS A 469 -27.43 -27.90 18.63
C HIS A 469 -26.60 -28.62 19.69
N SER A 470 -26.19 -29.86 19.42
CA SER A 470 -25.40 -30.69 20.34
C SER A 470 -23.88 -30.53 20.18
N GLY A 471 -23.42 -29.78 19.16
CA GLY A 471 -22.00 -29.59 18.84
C GLY A 471 -21.65 -28.16 18.38
N LEU A 472 -20.38 -27.96 17.99
CA LEU A 472 -19.86 -26.68 17.48
C LEU A 472 -20.45 -26.35 16.11
N LEU A 473 -20.93 -25.11 15.94
CA LEU A 473 -21.43 -24.61 14.66
C LEU A 473 -20.30 -23.91 13.91
N MET A 474 -20.14 -24.16 12.61
CA MET A 474 -19.04 -23.56 11.82
C MET A 474 -19.49 -22.74 10.60
N LEU A 475 -20.68 -22.96 10.04
CA LEU A 475 -21.10 -22.30 8.81
C LEU A 475 -22.60 -22.03 8.77
N ILE A 476 -22.97 -20.81 8.37
CA ILE A 476 -24.31 -20.43 7.92
C ILE A 476 -24.16 -20.02 6.46
N LEU A 477 -24.85 -20.71 5.56
CA LEU A 477 -24.92 -20.41 4.13
C LEU A 477 -26.24 -19.71 3.81
N ASP A 478 -26.16 -18.70 2.96
CA ASP A 478 -27.30 -18.17 2.24
C ASP A 478 -27.43 -18.94 0.90
N CYS A 479 -28.60 -19.50 0.63
CA CYS A 479 -28.91 -20.19 -0.64
C CYS A 479 -29.74 -19.29 -1.57
N GLY A 480 -29.35 -18.03 -1.71
CA GLY A 480 -30.09 -17.00 -2.47
C GLY A 480 -30.32 -17.26 -3.96
N HIS A 481 -29.69 -18.28 -4.58
CA HIS A 481 -29.88 -18.57 -6.01
C HIS A 481 -30.84 -19.73 -6.33
N CYS A 482 -31.34 -20.49 -5.35
CA CYS A 482 -32.17 -21.67 -5.67
C CYS A 482 -33.67 -21.55 -5.36
N LEU A 483 -34.14 -20.71 -4.44
CA LEU A 483 -35.59 -20.61 -4.16
C LEU A 483 -35.95 -19.21 -3.66
N SER A 484 -37.02 -18.63 -4.22
CA SER A 484 -37.56 -17.28 -3.94
C SER A 484 -38.20 -17.11 -2.55
N ALA A 485 -37.67 -17.79 -1.53
CA ALA A 485 -38.07 -17.62 -0.15
C ALA A 485 -36.78 -17.55 0.68
N GLY A 486 -36.59 -16.49 1.46
CA GLY A 486 -35.34 -16.27 2.19
C GLY A 486 -35.04 -17.39 3.19
N PHE A 487 -34.07 -18.24 2.87
CA PHE A 487 -33.67 -19.41 3.66
C PHE A 487 -32.19 -19.31 4.06
N PHE A 488 -31.89 -19.68 5.30
CA PHE A 488 -30.53 -19.93 5.77
C PHE A 488 -30.29 -21.44 5.86
N CYS A 489 -29.18 -21.91 5.30
CA CYS A 489 -28.76 -23.31 5.34
C CYS A 489 -27.54 -23.43 6.28
N VAL A 490 -27.62 -24.28 7.30
CA VAL A 490 -26.51 -24.49 8.25
C VAL A 490 -25.84 -25.82 7.91
N LEU A 491 -24.54 -25.82 7.57
CA LEU A 491 -23.81 -27.04 7.22
C LEU A 491 -22.89 -27.54 8.36
N TRP A 492 -22.78 -28.86 8.46
CA TRP A 492 -21.96 -29.62 9.43
C TRP A 492 -20.73 -30.25 8.77
N SER A 493 -19.70 -30.57 9.58
CA SER A 493 -18.46 -31.27 9.20
C SER A 493 -18.74 -32.76 8.80
N PRO A 494 -17.89 -33.45 8.01
CA PRO A 494 -18.29 -34.60 7.17
C PRO A 494 -18.46 -35.95 7.89
N ILE A 495 -18.77 -35.98 9.19
CA ILE A 495 -18.85 -37.26 9.94
C ILE A 495 -20.30 -37.66 10.28
N TYR A 496 -21.26 -36.75 10.34
CA TYR A 496 -22.70 -37.09 10.43
C TYR A 496 -23.51 -35.96 9.78
N ALA A 497 -24.14 -36.21 8.63
CA ALA A 497 -24.91 -35.22 7.89
C ALA A 497 -26.41 -35.30 8.22
N GLU A 498 -26.94 -34.27 8.87
CA GLU A 498 -28.36 -33.91 8.76
C GLU A 498 -28.46 -32.46 8.29
N ILE A 499 -29.27 -32.23 7.25
CA ILE A 499 -29.57 -30.90 6.70
C ILE A 499 -30.80 -30.39 7.45
N VAL A 500 -30.65 -29.36 8.29
CA VAL A 500 -31.77 -28.71 8.95
C VAL A 500 -32.23 -27.52 8.11
N TRP A 501 -33.45 -27.62 7.56
CA TRP A 501 -34.13 -26.51 6.87
C TRP A 501 -34.86 -25.64 7.88
N LEU A 502 -34.53 -24.34 7.93
CA LEU A 502 -35.30 -23.36 8.70
C LEU A 502 -36.39 -22.77 7.81
N LEU A 503 -37.61 -23.30 7.93
CA LEU A 503 -38.81 -22.77 7.28
C LEU A 503 -39.34 -21.56 8.07
N ARG A 504 -39.67 -20.47 7.37
CA ARG A 504 -40.54 -19.41 7.91
C ARG A 504 -41.94 -20.02 8.12
N SER A 505 -42.44 -20.08 9.35
CA SER A 505 -43.88 -20.24 9.56
C SER A 505 -44.54 -18.90 9.24
N HIS A 506 -45.37 -18.85 8.20
CA HIS A 506 -46.30 -17.73 8.04
C HIS A 506 -47.26 -17.73 9.23
N GLY A 507 -47.21 -16.65 10.01
CA GLY A 507 -48.20 -16.23 10.99
C GLY A 507 -48.45 -14.75 10.77
#